data_AF-A0A1T1B8Y2-F1
#
_entry.id   AF-A0A1T1B8Y2-F1
#
_cell.length_a   1.000
_cell.length_b   1.000
_cell.length_c   1.000
_cell.angle_alpha   90.00
_cell.angle_beta   90.00
_cell.angle_gamma   90.00
#
_symmetry.space_group_name_H-M   'P 1'
#
loop_
_entity.id
_entity.type
_entity.pdbx_description
1 polymer ?
#
loop_
_entity_poly.entity_id
_entity_poly.type
_entity_poly.pdbx_seq_one_letter_code
_entity_poly.pdbx_strand_id
1 'polypeptide(L)'
;MDTSLTLLSVGTEIPADRDAAARDLLGLTAAALASPDLAGGVTPTLEKLVRDTAAVGSAYFQTDTRALTYRVRAATGEMPQTDGMQAVAAHGLPADTPLMRALERAQAPLFFDDTRRSPETQGFPELGVASVAAAPVRDADGRLLGAFLMHTFEPHVWQTQEATLFSMVCGTVAALAGRLAAEEEARAAREAALRALGLALEARDRETQGHTDRVTGLATRFARRLGWTDAACETLRWGAYLHDIGKIAVPDAVLLKPGRLDPEEWTVMRSHVHAGVRFAQALNFLPPGALAVIQDHHERWDGSGYPRSLAGEQISLQGRLFALCDVYDALTSDRPYRAAWTHEQTTRELRSLSGIHFDPGLVEAFIALTETRPDSGPRDPQD
;
A
#
# COMPACT_ATOMS: atom_id res chain seq x y z
N MET A 1 38.66 -3.05 70.60
CA MET A 1 37.43 -2.38 70.15
C MET A 1 37.36 -2.60 68.66
N ASP A 2 36.65 -3.66 68.28
CA ASP A 2 36.50 -4.15 66.92
C ASP A 2 35.04 -3.93 66.55
N THR A 3 34.76 -3.26 65.44
CA THR A 3 33.40 -2.88 65.05
C THR A 3 33.17 -3.31 63.61
N SER A 4 32.83 -4.59 63.45
CA SER A 4 32.39 -5.16 62.18
C SER A 4 30.98 -4.67 61.83
N LEU A 5 30.87 -3.90 60.76
CA LEU A 5 29.62 -3.55 60.10
C LEU A 5 29.06 -4.79 59.36
N THR A 6 27.95 -5.32 59.84
CA THR A 6 27.18 -6.35 59.13
C THR A 6 26.31 -5.69 58.06
N LEU A 7 26.71 -5.81 56.80
CA LEU A 7 25.87 -5.49 55.64
C LEU A 7 24.85 -6.63 55.45
N LEU A 8 23.59 -6.35 55.77
CA LEU A 8 22.46 -7.18 55.36
C LEU A 8 22.28 -7.07 53.84
N SER A 9 22.74 -8.10 53.14
CA SER A 9 22.37 -8.35 51.74
C SER A 9 20.89 -8.72 51.69
N VAL A 10 20.05 -7.80 51.24
CA VAL A 10 18.68 -8.12 50.82
C VAL A 10 18.79 -8.67 49.40
N GLY A 11 18.88 -9.99 49.29
CA GLY A 11 18.79 -10.70 48.01
C GLY A 11 17.37 -10.55 47.45
N THR A 12 17.19 -9.66 46.48
CA THR A 12 16.04 -9.72 45.58
C THR A 12 16.33 -10.77 44.51
N GLU A 13 16.07 -12.04 44.82
CA GLU A 13 15.89 -13.05 43.79
C GLU A 13 14.60 -12.72 43.03
N ILE A 14 14.76 -12.31 41.76
CA ILE A 14 13.64 -12.22 40.82
C ILE A 14 13.23 -13.67 40.51
N PRO A 15 11.97 -14.08 40.71
CA PRO A 15 11.54 -15.45 40.45
C PRO A 15 11.75 -15.81 38.97
N ALA A 16 12.38 -16.96 38.69
CA ALA A 16 12.71 -17.44 37.34
C ALA A 16 11.52 -17.50 36.36
N ASP A 17 10.29 -17.55 36.88
CA ASP A 17 9.03 -17.55 36.15
C ASP A 17 8.71 -16.17 35.50
N ARG A 18 9.07 -15.07 36.19
CA ARG A 18 8.91 -13.71 35.63
C ARG A 18 9.84 -13.47 34.45
N ASP A 19 11.04 -14.03 34.49
CA ASP A 19 12.01 -13.93 33.39
C ASP A 19 11.60 -14.76 32.18
N ALA A 20 10.85 -15.85 32.36
CA ALA A 20 10.31 -16.65 31.27
C ALA A 20 9.16 -15.90 30.56
N ALA A 21 8.20 -15.35 31.32
CA ALA A 21 7.09 -14.58 30.77
C ALA A 21 7.55 -13.29 30.05
N ALA A 22 8.55 -12.59 30.59
CA ALA A 22 9.12 -11.41 29.96
C ALA A 22 9.84 -11.75 28.64
N ARG A 23 10.60 -12.86 28.60
CA ARG A 23 11.27 -13.32 27.37
C ARG A 23 10.28 -13.75 26.29
N ASP A 24 9.21 -14.43 26.68
CA ASP A 24 8.14 -14.85 25.77
C ASP A 24 7.47 -13.63 25.11
N LEU A 25 7.13 -12.60 25.90
CA LEU A 25 6.51 -11.37 25.39
C LEU A 25 7.45 -10.56 24.47
N LEU A 26 8.76 -10.52 24.78
CA LEU A 26 9.76 -9.90 23.91
C LEU A 26 9.88 -10.65 22.58
N GLY A 27 9.85 -11.99 22.60
CA GLY A 27 9.85 -12.82 21.40
C GLY A 27 8.63 -12.56 20.51
N LEU A 28 7.44 -12.48 21.11
CA LEU A 28 6.20 -12.14 20.40
C LEU A 28 6.22 -10.73 19.82
N THR A 29 6.77 -9.76 20.56
CA THR A 29 6.90 -8.37 20.10
C THR A 29 7.87 -8.27 18.92
N ALA A 30 9.02 -8.96 18.97
CA ALA A 30 9.95 -9.01 17.86
C ALA A 30 9.34 -9.68 16.61
N ALA A 31 8.61 -10.78 16.79
CA ALA A 31 7.90 -11.44 15.70
C ALA A 31 6.81 -10.54 15.09
N ALA A 32 6.05 -9.83 15.93
CA ALA A 32 5.04 -8.88 15.49
C ALA A 32 5.66 -7.76 14.65
N LEU A 33 6.76 -7.16 15.13
CA LEU A 33 7.44 -6.06 14.43
C LEU A 33 8.06 -6.49 13.10
N ALA A 34 8.46 -7.75 12.95
CA ALA A 34 8.98 -8.30 11.70
C ALA A 34 7.90 -8.72 10.69
N SER A 35 6.62 -8.74 11.10
CA SER A 35 5.52 -9.20 10.25
C SER A 35 5.22 -8.20 9.12
N PRO A 36 4.95 -8.66 7.88
CA PRO A 36 4.56 -7.78 6.79
C PRO A 36 3.12 -7.26 6.92
N ASP A 37 2.30 -7.88 7.77
CA ASP A 37 0.91 -7.50 7.97
C ASP A 37 0.47 -7.62 9.44
N LEU A 38 -0.64 -6.94 9.76
CA LEU A 38 -1.21 -6.89 11.10
C LEU A 38 -1.68 -8.27 11.57
N ALA A 39 -2.36 -9.04 10.73
CA ALA A 39 -2.98 -10.30 11.14
C ALA A 39 -1.92 -11.31 11.56
N GLY A 40 -0.89 -11.53 10.75
CA GLY A 40 0.23 -12.41 11.09
C GLY A 40 1.04 -11.91 12.29
N GLY A 41 1.19 -10.59 12.43
CA GLY A 41 2.04 -10.01 13.47
C GLY A 41 1.41 -9.99 14.86
N VAL A 42 0.13 -9.64 14.97
CA VAL A 42 -0.51 -9.50 16.28
C VAL A 42 -1.17 -10.77 16.78
N THR A 43 -1.65 -11.67 15.90
CA THR A 43 -2.45 -12.84 16.31
C THR A 43 -1.79 -13.69 17.41
N PRO A 44 -0.49 -14.04 17.34
CA PRO A 44 0.18 -14.78 18.42
C PRO A 44 0.16 -14.04 19.77
N THR A 45 0.30 -12.71 19.71
CA THR A 45 0.25 -11.85 20.89
C THR A 45 -1.18 -11.78 21.47
N LEU A 46 -2.18 -11.75 20.60
CA LEU A 46 -3.60 -11.79 21.00
C LEU A 46 -3.98 -13.14 21.62
N GLU A 47 -3.49 -14.24 21.07
CA GLU A 47 -3.75 -15.59 21.60
C GLU A 47 -3.17 -15.76 23.01
N LYS A 48 -1.97 -15.20 23.24
CA LYS A 48 -1.39 -15.15 24.58
C LYS A 48 -2.25 -14.34 25.54
N LEU A 49 -2.77 -13.18 25.11
CA LEU A 49 -3.65 -12.35 25.93
C LEU A 49 -4.93 -13.11 26.34
N VAL A 50 -5.59 -13.79 25.39
CA VAL A 50 -6.79 -14.59 25.67
C VAL A 50 -6.48 -15.78 26.60
N ARG A 51 -5.31 -16.41 26.44
CA ARG A 51 -4.89 -17.53 27.29
C ARG A 51 -4.57 -17.13 28.73
N ASP A 52 -3.96 -15.96 28.92
CA ASP A 52 -3.38 -15.53 30.19
C ASP A 52 -4.27 -14.51 30.93
N THR A 53 -5.49 -14.25 30.42
CA THR A 53 -6.52 -13.39 31.06
C THR A 53 -7.89 -14.08 31.04
N ALA A 54 -8.89 -13.48 31.69
CA ALA A 54 -10.28 -13.94 31.60
C ALA A 54 -10.95 -13.63 30.25
N ALA A 55 -10.29 -12.90 29.34
CA ALA A 55 -10.86 -12.56 28.05
C ALA A 55 -11.15 -13.82 27.23
N VAL A 56 -12.35 -13.93 26.66
CA VAL A 56 -12.73 -15.04 25.77
C VAL A 56 -12.36 -14.72 24.32
N GLY A 57 -12.20 -13.45 23.98
CA GLY A 57 -11.78 -13.01 22.66
C GLY A 57 -11.20 -11.60 22.64
N SER A 58 -10.40 -11.32 21.61
CA SER A 58 -9.81 -10.01 21.38
C SER A 58 -9.73 -9.67 19.90
N ALA A 59 -9.76 -8.38 19.58
CA ALA A 59 -9.70 -7.90 18.21
C ALA A 59 -9.06 -6.51 18.12
N TYR A 60 -8.26 -6.33 17.07
CA TYR A 60 -7.79 -5.02 16.63
C TYR A 60 -8.70 -4.52 15.51
N PHE A 61 -9.25 -3.33 15.72
CA PHE A 61 -10.07 -2.61 14.76
C PHE A 61 -9.29 -1.43 14.22
N GLN A 62 -9.11 -1.35 12.91
CA GLN A 62 -8.46 -0.22 12.26
C GLN A 62 -9.49 0.77 11.75
N THR A 63 -9.20 2.06 11.88
CA THR A 63 -10.05 3.12 11.33
C THR A 63 -10.04 3.10 9.79
N ASP A 64 -11.22 3.19 9.20
CA ASP A 64 -11.48 3.46 7.79
C ASP A 64 -12.10 4.85 7.71
N THR A 65 -11.26 5.86 7.52
CA THR A 65 -11.67 7.27 7.53
C THR A 65 -12.61 7.62 6.37
N ARG A 66 -12.58 6.84 5.27
CA ARG A 66 -13.48 7.05 4.13
C ARG A 66 -14.87 6.52 4.42
N ALA A 67 -14.96 5.36 5.03
CA ALA A 67 -16.23 4.74 5.40
C ALA A 67 -16.80 5.25 6.74
N LEU A 68 -16.00 6.00 7.52
CA LEU A 68 -16.32 6.39 8.90
C LEU A 68 -16.65 5.18 9.79
N THR A 69 -15.89 4.09 9.60
CA THR A 69 -16.05 2.84 10.36
C THR A 69 -14.71 2.32 10.88
N TYR A 70 -14.77 1.37 11.80
CA TYR A 70 -13.66 0.61 12.34
C TYR A 70 -13.79 -0.84 11.86
N ARG A 71 -12.83 -1.31 11.05
CA ARG A 71 -12.84 -2.68 10.50
C ARG A 71 -11.92 -3.59 11.28
N VAL A 72 -12.38 -4.82 11.53
CA VAL A 72 -11.55 -5.85 12.16
C VAL A 72 -10.38 -6.19 11.23
N ARG A 73 -9.15 -6.06 11.73
CA ARG A 73 -7.92 -6.41 11.00
C ARG A 73 -7.22 -7.65 11.53
N ALA A 74 -7.43 -7.95 12.80
CA ALA A 74 -6.96 -9.15 13.46
C ALA A 74 -7.91 -9.45 14.62
N ALA A 75 -8.23 -10.72 14.82
CA ALA A 75 -9.06 -11.17 15.93
C ALA A 75 -8.68 -12.60 16.32
N THR A 76 -8.89 -12.95 17.58
CA THR A 76 -8.72 -14.32 18.09
C THR A 76 -9.67 -14.59 19.26
N GLY A 77 -9.84 -15.87 19.57
CA GLY A 77 -10.79 -16.35 20.58
C GLY A 77 -12.23 -16.37 20.09
N GLU A 78 -13.16 -16.47 21.03
CA GLU A 78 -14.58 -16.55 20.76
C GLU A 78 -15.13 -15.16 20.43
N MET A 79 -15.72 -15.02 19.24
CA MET A 79 -16.42 -13.80 18.84
C MET A 79 -17.92 -13.93 19.13
N PRO A 80 -18.61 -12.83 19.46
CA PRO A 80 -20.04 -12.88 19.69
C PRO A 80 -20.80 -13.36 18.44
N GLN A 81 -21.75 -14.27 18.60
CA GLN A 81 -22.48 -14.92 17.50
C GLN A 81 -23.84 -14.24 17.20
N THR A 82 -23.96 -12.95 17.50
CA THR A 82 -25.20 -12.18 17.31
C THR A 82 -25.30 -11.61 15.90
N ASP A 83 -26.53 -11.37 15.41
CA ASP A 83 -26.76 -10.70 14.12
C ASP A 83 -26.05 -9.33 14.05
N GLY A 84 -25.99 -8.61 15.18
CA GLY A 84 -25.26 -7.36 15.30
C GLY A 84 -23.75 -7.54 15.05
N MET A 85 -23.15 -8.62 15.56
CA MET A 85 -21.73 -8.89 15.32
C MET A 85 -21.46 -9.31 13.87
N GLN A 86 -22.40 -10.02 13.23
CA GLN A 86 -22.31 -10.31 11.79
C GLN A 86 -22.34 -9.02 10.95
N ALA A 87 -23.20 -8.06 11.32
CA ALA A 87 -23.23 -6.75 10.69
C ALA A 87 -21.92 -5.98 10.88
N VAL A 88 -21.34 -6.01 12.09
CA VAL A 88 -20.01 -5.39 12.37
C VAL A 88 -18.91 -6.05 11.54
N ALA A 89 -18.93 -7.38 11.39
CA ALA A 89 -17.96 -8.08 10.55
C ALA A 89 -18.11 -7.70 9.05
N ALA A 90 -19.34 -7.54 8.57
CA ALA A 90 -19.63 -7.21 7.18
C ALA A 90 -19.38 -5.73 6.83
N HIS A 91 -19.72 -4.82 7.74
CA HIS A 91 -19.79 -3.38 7.46
C HIS A 91 -18.83 -2.52 8.30
N GLY A 92 -18.19 -3.10 9.31
CA GLY A 92 -17.39 -2.39 10.30
C GLY A 92 -18.23 -1.81 11.43
N LEU A 93 -17.58 -1.47 12.54
CA LEU A 93 -18.20 -0.76 13.65
C LEU A 93 -18.27 0.74 13.32
N PRO A 94 -19.42 1.43 13.50
CA PRO A 94 -19.50 2.87 13.25
C PRO A 94 -18.52 3.68 14.12
N ALA A 95 -17.85 4.66 13.52
CA ALA A 95 -16.86 5.49 14.23
C ALA A 95 -17.50 6.40 15.28
N ASP A 96 -18.80 6.65 15.19
CA ASP A 96 -19.53 7.58 16.05
C ASP A 96 -20.14 6.91 17.30
N THR A 97 -19.86 5.62 17.53
CA THR A 97 -20.29 4.91 18.74
C THR A 97 -19.72 5.56 20.01
N PRO A 98 -20.43 5.48 21.16
CA PRO A 98 -19.96 6.10 22.41
C PRO A 98 -18.57 5.64 22.83
N LEU A 99 -18.24 4.35 22.66
CA LEU A 99 -16.92 3.80 22.98
C LEU A 99 -15.84 4.44 22.10
N MET A 100 -16.06 4.53 20.79
CA MET A 100 -15.06 5.07 19.88
C MET A 100 -14.79 6.55 20.15
N ARG A 101 -15.82 7.34 20.46
CA ARG A 101 -15.67 8.74 20.92
C ARG A 101 -14.92 8.85 22.24
N ALA A 102 -15.09 7.90 23.15
CA ALA A 102 -14.33 7.85 24.40
C ALA A 102 -12.84 7.56 24.12
N LEU A 103 -12.54 6.60 23.23
CA LEU A 103 -11.17 6.25 22.85
C LEU A 103 -10.44 7.37 22.10
N GLU A 104 -11.14 8.19 21.31
CA GLU A 104 -10.57 9.38 20.68
C GLU A 104 -9.94 10.36 21.68
N ARG A 105 -10.49 10.42 22.90
CA ARG A 105 -10.03 11.31 23.98
C ARG A 105 -9.12 10.60 24.98
N ALA A 106 -9.22 9.28 25.07
CA ALA A 106 -8.44 8.49 26.00
C ALA A 106 -6.93 8.50 25.64
N GLN A 107 -6.10 8.59 26.67
CA GLN A 107 -4.64 8.44 26.59
C GLN A 107 -4.16 7.08 27.16
N ALA A 108 -5.07 6.34 27.78
CA ALA A 108 -4.81 5.06 28.42
C ALA A 108 -5.97 4.10 28.14
N PRO A 109 -5.76 2.78 28.30
CA PRO A 109 -6.82 1.78 28.27
C PRO A 109 -7.99 2.11 29.19
N LEU A 110 -9.20 1.84 28.72
CA LEU A 110 -10.46 1.90 29.45
C LEU A 110 -10.90 0.47 29.78
N PHE A 111 -11.35 0.25 31.02
CA PHE A 111 -11.79 -1.05 31.51
C PHE A 111 -13.22 -0.95 32.01
N PHE A 112 -14.08 -1.84 31.53
CA PHE A 112 -15.49 -1.89 31.87
C PHE A 112 -15.84 -3.29 32.37
N ASP A 113 -16.13 -3.40 33.67
CA ASP A 113 -16.42 -4.69 34.32
C ASP A 113 -17.85 -5.20 34.04
N ASP A 114 -18.75 -4.30 33.64
CA ASP A 114 -20.14 -4.60 33.25
C ASP A 114 -20.60 -3.54 32.24
N THR A 115 -20.72 -3.93 30.98
CA THR A 115 -21.08 -3.05 29.85
C THR A 115 -22.46 -2.41 29.98
N ARG A 116 -23.33 -2.95 30.83
CA ARG A 116 -24.67 -2.39 31.09
C ARG A 116 -24.63 -1.16 31.98
N ARG A 117 -23.51 -0.91 32.67
CA ARG A 117 -23.39 0.15 33.68
C ARG A 117 -22.76 1.44 33.15
N SER A 118 -22.24 1.42 31.93
CA SER A 118 -21.46 2.51 31.37
C SER A 118 -22.06 3.01 30.05
N PRO A 119 -22.28 4.33 29.89
CA PRO A 119 -22.81 4.88 28.65
C PRO A 119 -21.85 4.69 27.46
N GLU A 120 -20.54 4.61 27.69
CA GLU A 120 -19.53 4.38 26.67
C GLU A 120 -19.70 3.01 25.99
N THR A 121 -20.23 2.01 26.70
CA THR A 121 -20.40 0.66 26.18
C THR A 121 -21.82 0.38 25.67
N GLN A 122 -22.60 1.42 25.38
CA GLN A 122 -23.92 1.27 24.76
C GLN A 122 -23.82 0.43 23.46
N GLY A 123 -24.72 -0.54 23.29
CA GLY A 123 -24.73 -1.47 22.15
C GLY A 123 -23.96 -2.76 22.39
N PHE A 124 -22.98 -2.79 23.29
CA PHE A 124 -22.19 -3.99 23.60
C PHE A 124 -23.00 -5.10 24.31
N PRO A 125 -23.91 -4.80 25.26
CA PRO A 125 -24.78 -5.83 25.84
C PRO A 125 -25.61 -6.57 24.79
N GLU A 126 -26.12 -5.87 23.78
CA GLU A 126 -26.90 -6.45 22.67
C GLU A 126 -26.04 -7.33 21.76
N LEU A 127 -24.74 -7.07 21.70
CA LEU A 127 -23.78 -7.95 21.03
C LEU A 127 -23.46 -9.20 21.85
N GLY A 128 -23.89 -9.29 23.11
CA GLY A 128 -23.56 -10.39 24.03
C GLY A 128 -22.26 -10.17 24.81
N VAL A 129 -21.69 -8.96 24.75
CA VAL A 129 -20.45 -8.63 25.47
C VAL A 129 -20.80 -8.09 26.86
N ALA A 130 -20.39 -8.79 27.91
CA ALA A 130 -20.68 -8.42 29.29
C ALA A 130 -19.60 -7.54 29.92
N SER A 131 -18.34 -7.75 29.57
CA SER A 131 -17.21 -6.90 30.02
C SER A 131 -16.29 -6.62 28.84
N VAL A 132 -15.66 -5.45 28.83
CA VAL A 132 -14.73 -5.06 27.75
C VAL A 132 -13.59 -4.23 28.30
N ALA A 133 -12.37 -4.51 27.83
CA ALA A 133 -11.24 -3.61 27.94
C ALA A 133 -10.92 -3.08 26.54
N ALA A 134 -10.71 -1.77 26.44
CA ALA A 134 -10.55 -1.08 25.16
C ALA A 134 -9.40 -0.07 25.25
N ALA A 135 -8.51 -0.06 24.27
CA ALA A 135 -7.40 0.88 24.20
C ALA A 135 -7.34 1.58 22.85
N PRO A 136 -7.02 2.89 22.82
CA PRO A 136 -6.75 3.59 21.58
C PRO A 136 -5.38 3.14 21.04
N VAL A 137 -5.32 2.86 19.74
CA VAL A 137 -4.08 2.56 19.04
C VAL A 137 -3.69 3.77 18.21
N ARG A 138 -2.54 4.37 18.52
CA ARG A 138 -2.06 5.61 17.90
C ARG A 138 -0.69 5.42 17.25
N ASP A 139 -0.41 6.23 16.23
CA ASP A 139 0.96 6.37 15.73
C ASP A 139 1.81 7.28 16.63
N ALA A 140 3.08 7.48 16.26
CA ALA A 140 4.03 8.30 17.01
C ALA A 140 3.62 9.77 17.10
N ASP A 141 2.82 10.27 16.16
CA ASP A 141 2.31 11.65 16.13
C ASP A 141 1.00 11.80 16.93
N GLY A 142 0.50 10.71 17.52
CA GLY A 142 -0.71 10.68 18.33
C GLY A 142 -2.01 10.57 17.52
N ARG A 143 -1.93 10.37 16.20
CA ARG A 143 -3.10 10.13 15.35
C ARG A 143 -3.67 8.75 15.64
N LEU A 144 -4.99 8.68 15.81
CA LEU A 144 -5.69 7.43 16.10
C LEU A 144 -5.73 6.56 14.85
N LEU A 145 -5.08 5.39 14.93
CA LEU A 145 -5.06 4.38 13.86
C LEU A 145 -6.18 3.35 14.04
N GLY A 146 -6.64 3.15 15.27
CA GLY A 146 -7.58 2.09 15.58
C GLY A 146 -7.90 1.95 17.05
N ALA A 147 -8.60 0.88 17.38
CA ALA A 147 -8.95 0.48 18.73
C ALA A 147 -8.59 -1.00 18.93
N PHE A 148 -8.00 -1.31 20.08
CA PHE A 148 -7.74 -2.68 20.50
C PHE A 148 -8.70 -3.06 21.62
N LEU A 149 -9.45 -4.15 21.45
CA LEU A 149 -10.47 -4.59 22.40
C LEU A 149 -10.22 -6.04 22.83
N MET A 150 -10.50 -6.34 24.08
CA MET A 150 -10.73 -7.71 24.58
C MET A 150 -12.01 -7.76 25.41
N HIS A 151 -12.67 -8.91 25.45
CA HIS A 151 -14.00 -9.01 26.03
C HIS A 151 -14.26 -10.35 26.73
N THR A 152 -15.33 -10.36 27.53
CA THR A 152 -15.92 -11.55 28.17
C THR A 152 -17.42 -11.60 27.93
N PHE A 153 -18.02 -12.79 28.02
CA PHE A 153 -19.48 -12.97 27.96
C PHE A 153 -20.17 -12.92 29.33
N GLU A 154 -19.39 -12.91 30.42
CA GLU A 154 -19.88 -12.71 31.78
C GLU A 154 -19.20 -11.50 32.44
N PRO A 155 -19.88 -10.76 33.35
CA PRO A 155 -19.27 -9.65 34.08
C PRO A 155 -17.97 -10.07 34.78
N HIS A 156 -16.90 -9.30 34.60
CA HIS A 156 -15.57 -9.63 35.08
C HIS A 156 -14.85 -8.38 35.55
N VAL A 157 -14.27 -8.44 36.75
CA VAL A 157 -13.47 -7.34 37.31
C VAL A 157 -12.04 -7.48 36.83
N TRP A 158 -11.59 -6.55 35.98
CA TRP A 158 -10.26 -6.61 35.39
C TRP A 158 -9.16 -6.44 36.45
N GLN A 159 -8.34 -7.47 36.63
CA GLN A 159 -7.27 -7.46 37.61
C GLN A 159 -6.06 -6.65 37.13
N THR A 160 -5.24 -6.15 38.06
CA THR A 160 -4.02 -5.38 37.74
C THR A 160 -3.08 -6.13 36.79
N GLN A 161 -2.95 -7.45 36.94
CA GLN A 161 -2.12 -8.27 36.06
C GLN A 161 -2.67 -8.32 34.63
N GLU A 162 -3.99 -8.47 34.48
CA GLU A 162 -4.67 -8.48 33.17
C GLU A 162 -4.58 -7.10 32.50
N ALA A 163 -4.81 -6.02 33.26
CA ALA A 163 -4.68 -4.65 32.77
C ALA A 163 -3.24 -4.35 32.33
N THR A 164 -2.24 -4.86 33.06
CA THR A 164 -0.82 -4.71 32.71
C THR A 164 -0.51 -5.47 31.42
N LEU A 165 -0.96 -6.72 31.30
CA LEU A 165 -0.76 -7.53 30.09
C LEU A 165 -1.45 -6.90 28.88
N PHE A 166 -2.70 -6.46 29.02
CA PHE A 166 -3.44 -5.74 27.98
C PHE A 166 -2.71 -4.48 27.50
N SER A 167 -2.20 -3.69 28.44
CA SER A 167 -1.45 -2.47 28.12
C SER A 167 -0.15 -2.77 27.35
N MET A 168 0.57 -3.83 27.73
CA MET A 168 1.78 -4.26 27.00
C MET A 168 1.45 -4.73 25.58
N VAL A 169 0.43 -5.58 25.42
CA VAL A 169 -0.02 -6.04 24.10
C VAL A 169 -0.50 -4.88 23.24
N CYS A 170 -1.22 -3.92 23.81
CA CYS A 170 -1.63 -2.71 23.13
C CYS A 170 -0.42 -1.92 22.60
N GLY A 171 0.67 -1.82 23.37
CA GLY A 171 1.92 -1.20 22.93
C GLY A 171 2.52 -1.88 21.69
N THR A 172 2.54 -3.22 21.67
CA THR A 172 3.01 -4.01 20.52
C THR A 172 2.13 -3.82 19.29
N VAL A 173 0.80 -3.88 19.47
CA VAL A 173 -0.18 -3.64 18.41
C VAL A 173 -0.01 -2.22 17.84
N ALA A 174 0.18 -1.21 18.70
CA ALA A 174 0.38 0.17 18.29
C ALA A 174 1.70 0.38 17.53
N ALA A 175 2.80 -0.23 17.98
CA ALA A 175 4.06 -0.14 17.27
C ALA A 175 3.98 -0.76 15.86
N LEU A 176 3.34 -1.93 15.73
CA LEU A 176 3.16 -2.58 14.43
C LEU A 176 2.20 -1.79 13.52
N ALA A 177 1.03 -1.38 14.04
CA ALA A 177 0.07 -0.59 13.29
C ALA A 177 0.67 0.75 12.84
N GLY A 178 1.42 1.42 13.71
CA GLY A 178 2.14 2.65 13.42
C GLY A 178 3.20 2.48 12.33
N ARG A 179 4.01 1.41 12.41
CA ARG A 179 5.00 1.11 11.36
C ARG A 179 4.34 0.89 10.00
N LEU A 180 3.31 0.04 9.94
CA LEU A 180 2.61 -0.27 8.68
C LEU A 180 1.90 0.96 8.10
N ALA A 181 1.31 1.81 8.94
CA ALA A 181 0.71 3.06 8.51
C ALA A 181 1.77 4.03 7.95
N ALA A 182 2.92 4.16 8.62
CA ALA A 182 4.02 5.00 8.16
C ALA A 182 4.64 4.48 6.84
N GLU A 183 4.77 3.16 6.68
CA GLU A 183 5.24 2.55 5.43
C GLU A 183 4.29 2.84 4.27
N GLU A 184 2.97 2.71 4.47
CA GLU A 184 1.95 3.02 3.47
C GLU A 184 1.94 4.52 3.12
N GLU A 185 2.04 5.40 4.11
CA GLU A 185 2.13 6.84 3.90
C GLU A 185 3.38 7.22 3.12
N ALA A 186 4.54 6.65 3.46
CA ALA A 186 5.78 6.85 2.72
C ALA A 186 5.70 6.31 1.29
N ARG A 187 5.01 5.19 1.06
CA ARG A 187 4.76 4.62 -0.26
C ARG A 187 3.88 5.54 -1.11
N ALA A 188 2.76 6.02 -0.56
CA ALA A 188 1.86 6.95 -1.22
C ALA A 188 2.54 8.29 -1.54
N ALA A 189 3.36 8.81 -0.64
CA ALA A 189 4.13 10.04 -0.86
C ALA A 189 5.15 9.88 -2.00
N ARG A 190 5.86 8.74 -2.07
CA ARG A 190 6.77 8.44 -3.18
C ARG A 190 6.03 8.40 -4.50
N GLU A 191 4.93 7.67 -4.57
CA GLU A 191 4.08 7.60 -5.77
C GLU A 191 3.60 8.98 -6.22
N ALA A 192 3.09 9.79 -5.30
CA ALA A 192 2.64 11.15 -5.60
C ALA A 192 3.78 12.02 -6.14
N ALA A 193 4.98 11.93 -5.55
CA ALA A 193 6.16 12.66 -6.02
C ALA A 193 6.61 12.22 -7.42
N LEU A 194 6.65 10.90 -7.70
CA LEU A 194 6.99 10.38 -9.03
C LEU A 194 5.99 10.82 -10.10
N ARG A 195 4.69 10.72 -9.81
CA ARG A 195 3.64 11.20 -10.70
C ARG A 195 3.76 12.69 -10.96
N ALA A 196 4.03 13.49 -9.92
CA ALA A 196 4.23 14.93 -10.06
C ALA A 196 5.43 15.28 -10.96
N LEU A 197 6.52 14.52 -10.91
CA LEU A 197 7.65 14.69 -11.82
C LEU A 197 7.26 14.41 -13.29
N GLY A 198 6.50 13.34 -13.54
CA GLY A 198 5.98 13.04 -14.87
C GLY A 198 5.08 14.16 -15.40
N LEU A 199 4.12 14.62 -14.59
CA LEU A 199 3.22 15.72 -14.95
C LEU A 199 3.96 17.04 -15.20
N ALA A 200 5.00 17.34 -14.41
CA ALA A 200 5.82 18.53 -14.61
C ALA A 200 6.59 18.48 -15.94
N LEU A 201 7.07 17.30 -16.35
CA LEU A 201 7.70 17.13 -17.65
C LEU A 201 6.69 17.26 -18.79
N GLU A 202 5.52 16.63 -18.67
CA GLU A 202 4.44 16.68 -19.66
C GLU A 202 4.05 18.13 -19.98
N ALA A 203 3.96 18.97 -18.93
CA ALA A 203 3.69 20.40 -19.07
C ALA A 203 4.78 21.16 -19.86
N ARG A 204 6.05 20.71 -19.80
CA ARG A 204 7.15 21.31 -20.57
C ARG A 204 7.17 20.83 -22.01
N ASP A 205 6.99 19.53 -22.25
CA ASP A 205 7.18 18.90 -23.56
C ASP A 205 6.01 19.13 -24.55
N ARG A 206 4.95 19.83 -24.11
CA ARG A 206 3.70 20.00 -24.90
C ARG A 206 3.11 18.66 -25.34
N GLU A 207 3.38 17.59 -24.60
CA GLU A 207 2.66 16.34 -24.78
C GLU A 207 1.17 16.53 -24.51
N THR A 208 0.37 15.59 -24.98
CA THR A 208 -1.07 15.65 -24.82
C THR A 208 -1.41 15.62 -23.34
N GLN A 209 -2.10 16.65 -22.84
CA GLN A 209 -2.50 16.74 -21.44
C GLN A 209 -3.19 15.43 -20.99
N GLY A 210 -2.75 14.89 -19.85
CA GLY A 210 -3.19 13.63 -19.27
C GLY A 210 -2.51 12.38 -19.84
N HIS A 211 -1.53 12.49 -20.74
CA HIS A 211 -0.82 11.33 -21.31
C HIS A 211 -0.22 10.45 -20.21
N THR A 212 0.52 11.05 -19.25
CA THR A 212 1.18 10.34 -18.16
C THR A 212 0.21 9.42 -17.42
N ASP A 213 -0.97 9.92 -17.07
CA ASP A 213 -1.98 9.16 -16.32
C ASP A 213 -2.65 8.09 -17.18
N ARG A 214 -2.98 8.40 -18.44
CA ARG A 214 -3.62 7.45 -19.35
C ARG A 214 -2.72 6.27 -19.68
N VAL A 215 -1.48 6.52 -20.09
CA VAL A 215 -0.51 5.46 -20.43
C VAL A 215 -0.21 4.59 -19.22
N THR A 216 -0.04 5.22 -18.06
CA THR A 216 0.24 4.51 -16.81
C THR A 216 -0.93 3.64 -16.36
N GLY A 217 -2.16 4.17 -16.45
CA GLY A 217 -3.37 3.42 -16.15
C GLY A 217 -3.57 2.24 -17.12
N LEU A 218 -3.30 2.44 -18.41
CA LEU A 218 -3.36 1.40 -19.43
C LEU A 218 -2.35 0.28 -19.17
N ALA A 219 -1.07 0.62 -18.97
CA ALA A 219 -0.01 -0.33 -18.68
C ALA A 219 -0.29 -1.14 -17.41
N THR A 220 -0.78 -0.48 -16.35
CA THR A 220 -1.14 -1.15 -15.08
C THR A 220 -2.30 -2.12 -15.26
N ARG A 221 -3.36 -1.74 -16.00
CA ARG A 221 -4.48 -2.65 -16.30
C ARG A 221 -4.02 -3.83 -17.14
N PHE A 222 -3.14 -3.60 -18.10
CA PHE A 222 -2.62 -4.67 -18.95
C PHE A 222 -1.77 -5.66 -18.15
N ALA A 223 -0.85 -5.17 -17.32
CA ALA A 223 -0.04 -6.01 -16.42
C ALA A 223 -0.93 -6.85 -15.48
N ARG A 224 -1.96 -6.27 -14.88
CA ARG A 224 -2.93 -7.02 -14.05
C ARG A 224 -3.64 -8.11 -14.83
N ARG A 225 -4.04 -7.85 -16.08
CA ARG A 225 -4.70 -8.85 -16.94
C ARG A 225 -3.78 -10.04 -17.26
N LEU A 226 -2.47 -9.80 -17.28
CA LEU A 226 -1.43 -10.83 -17.42
C LEU A 226 -1.08 -11.53 -16.11
N GLY A 227 -1.75 -11.21 -14.99
CA GLY A 227 -1.53 -11.86 -13.69
C GLY A 227 -0.33 -11.33 -12.91
N TRP A 228 0.14 -10.10 -13.19
CA TRP A 228 1.23 -9.51 -12.42
C TRP A 228 0.78 -9.18 -11.00
N THR A 229 1.70 -9.35 -10.05
CA THR A 229 1.46 -8.98 -8.64
C THR A 229 1.33 -7.47 -8.48
N ASP A 230 0.73 -7.01 -7.38
CA ASP A 230 0.60 -5.57 -7.10
C ASP A 230 1.96 -4.87 -7.00
N ALA A 231 2.97 -5.54 -6.44
CA ALA A 231 4.34 -5.01 -6.38
C ALA A 231 4.97 -4.85 -7.78
N ALA A 232 4.72 -5.80 -8.69
CA ALA A 232 5.19 -5.70 -10.08
C ALA A 232 4.43 -4.61 -10.85
N CYS A 233 3.12 -4.48 -10.63
CA CYS A 233 2.31 -3.41 -11.21
C CYS A 233 2.74 -2.03 -10.71
N GLU A 234 3.04 -1.88 -9.41
CA GLU A 234 3.63 -0.66 -8.87
C GLU A 234 4.97 -0.33 -9.51
N THR A 235 5.86 -1.33 -9.64
CA THR A 235 7.17 -1.12 -10.28
C THR A 235 7.02 -0.61 -11.71
N LEU A 236 6.11 -1.22 -12.49
CA LEU A 236 5.77 -0.77 -13.84
C LEU A 236 5.23 0.67 -13.84
N ARG A 237 4.33 0.98 -12.91
CA ARG A 237 3.71 2.29 -12.75
C ARG A 237 4.73 3.39 -12.43
N TRP A 238 5.68 3.12 -11.55
CA TRP A 238 6.77 4.05 -11.25
C TRP A 238 7.70 4.27 -12.45
N GLY A 239 7.98 3.21 -13.21
CA GLY A 239 8.71 3.32 -14.48
C GLY A 239 7.95 4.14 -15.52
N ALA A 240 6.63 3.94 -15.63
CA ALA A 240 5.76 4.66 -16.55
C ALA A 240 5.70 6.17 -16.26
N TYR A 241 5.62 6.59 -15.00
CA TYR A 241 5.67 8.02 -14.66
C TYR A 241 6.98 8.70 -15.07
N LEU A 242 8.06 7.94 -15.15
CA LEU A 242 9.40 8.45 -15.36
C LEU A 242 9.99 8.09 -16.73
N HIS A 243 9.26 7.40 -17.61
CA HIS A 243 9.80 6.86 -18.86
C HIS A 243 10.55 7.94 -19.66
N ASP A 244 9.98 9.13 -19.69
CA ASP A 244 10.50 10.29 -20.40
C ASP A 244 11.27 11.31 -19.53
N ILE A 245 11.50 11.05 -18.23
CA ILE A 245 12.10 12.02 -17.29
C ILE A 245 13.42 12.65 -17.79
N GLY A 246 14.16 11.92 -18.64
CA GLY A 246 15.38 12.42 -19.24
C GLY A 246 15.22 13.54 -20.26
N LYS A 247 14.00 13.80 -20.77
CA LYS A 247 13.71 14.93 -21.66
C LYS A 247 14.00 16.27 -20.98
N ILE A 248 14.10 16.33 -19.64
CA ILE A 248 14.61 17.49 -18.89
C ILE A 248 16.02 17.92 -19.38
N ALA A 249 16.86 16.97 -19.79
CA ALA A 249 18.21 17.25 -20.29
C ALA A 249 18.26 17.63 -21.78
N VAL A 250 17.14 17.52 -22.51
CA VAL A 250 17.07 17.86 -23.93
C VAL A 250 16.85 19.39 -24.07
N PRO A 251 17.68 20.10 -24.85
CA PRO A 251 17.52 21.53 -25.08
C PRO A 251 16.16 21.88 -25.71
N ASP A 252 15.57 23.00 -25.32
CA ASP A 252 14.28 23.48 -25.85
C ASP A 252 14.28 23.62 -27.38
N ALA A 253 15.41 24.01 -27.97
CA ALA A 253 15.55 24.13 -29.42
C ALA A 253 15.34 22.80 -30.17
N VAL A 254 15.60 21.66 -29.50
CA VAL A 254 15.35 20.32 -30.04
C VAL A 254 13.98 19.82 -29.58
N LEU A 255 13.67 19.93 -28.28
CA LEU A 255 12.44 19.41 -27.69
C LEU A 255 11.18 20.08 -28.26
N LEU A 256 11.21 21.40 -28.38
CA LEU A 256 10.06 22.22 -28.79
C LEU A 256 10.10 22.61 -30.28
N LYS A 257 10.99 22.00 -31.07
CA LYS A 257 11.17 22.34 -32.48
C LYS A 257 9.86 22.13 -33.25
N PRO A 258 9.32 23.15 -33.94
CA PRO A 258 8.17 22.96 -34.80
C PRO A 258 8.62 22.29 -36.12
N GLY A 259 8.49 20.97 -36.21
CA GLY A 259 8.78 20.22 -37.45
C GLY A 259 9.57 18.94 -37.22
N ARG A 260 10.18 18.42 -38.29
CA ARG A 260 11.01 17.22 -38.21
C ARG A 260 12.40 17.55 -37.66
N LEU A 261 12.91 16.67 -36.80
CA LEU A 261 14.29 16.72 -36.34
C LEU A 261 15.23 16.22 -37.43
N ASP A 262 16.39 16.84 -37.57
CA ASP A 262 17.51 16.35 -38.37
C ASP A 262 18.29 15.22 -37.65
N PRO A 263 19.27 14.55 -38.30
CA PRO A 263 19.99 13.43 -37.68
C PRO A 263 20.76 13.79 -36.40
N GLU A 264 21.34 14.99 -36.34
CA GLU A 264 22.05 15.51 -35.17
C GLU A 264 21.08 15.76 -34.01
N GLU A 265 19.96 16.42 -34.28
CA GLU A 265 18.88 16.66 -33.33
C GLU A 265 18.25 15.36 -32.83
N TRP A 266 18.08 14.36 -33.69
CA TRP A 266 17.63 13.02 -33.28
C TRP A 266 18.62 12.33 -32.34
N THR A 267 19.92 12.59 -32.49
CA THR A 267 20.94 12.07 -31.57
C THR A 267 20.80 12.71 -30.20
N VAL A 268 20.55 14.03 -30.15
CA VAL A 268 20.25 14.73 -28.90
C VAL A 268 18.94 14.23 -28.28
N MET A 269 17.88 14.08 -29.08
CA MET A 269 16.58 13.58 -28.59
C MET A 269 16.72 12.19 -27.97
N ARG A 270 17.38 11.24 -28.64
CA ARG A 270 17.58 9.86 -28.11
C ARG A 270 18.40 9.81 -26.82
N SER A 271 19.18 10.84 -26.52
CA SER A 271 19.95 10.93 -25.28
C SER A 271 19.08 11.00 -24.02
N HIS A 272 17.78 11.33 -24.16
CA HIS A 272 16.86 11.38 -23.03
C HIS A 272 16.78 10.03 -22.31
N VAL A 273 16.88 8.89 -23.00
CA VAL A 273 16.83 7.58 -22.34
C VAL A 273 17.99 7.43 -21.34
N HIS A 274 19.20 7.77 -21.76
CA HIS A 274 20.40 7.71 -20.90
C HIS A 274 20.34 8.73 -19.75
N ALA A 275 19.84 9.94 -20.04
CA ALA A 275 19.63 10.94 -19.00
C ALA A 275 18.58 10.49 -17.98
N GLY A 276 17.48 9.89 -18.46
CA GLY A 276 16.37 9.40 -17.65
C GLY A 276 16.81 8.28 -16.71
N VAL A 277 17.54 7.28 -17.22
CA VAL A 277 18.13 6.22 -16.38
C VAL A 277 19.05 6.82 -15.31
N ARG A 278 19.91 7.78 -15.66
CA ARG A 278 20.81 8.43 -14.69
C ARG A 278 20.02 9.18 -13.60
N PHE A 279 18.98 9.92 -13.97
CA PHE A 279 18.14 10.64 -12.99
C PHE A 279 17.36 9.66 -12.10
N ALA A 280 16.80 8.62 -12.68
CA ALA A 280 16.06 7.59 -11.95
C ALA A 280 16.99 6.79 -11.02
N GLN A 281 18.23 6.49 -11.41
CA GLN A 281 19.21 5.84 -10.53
C GLN A 281 19.57 6.68 -9.30
N ALA A 282 19.48 8.01 -9.37
CA ALA A 282 19.66 8.87 -8.20
C ALA A 282 18.52 8.72 -7.18
N LEU A 283 17.37 8.18 -7.59
CA LEU A 283 16.27 7.79 -6.71
C LEU A 283 16.52 6.37 -6.20
N ASN A 284 17.34 6.25 -5.15
CA ASN A 284 17.81 4.97 -4.58
C ASN A 284 16.69 3.98 -4.18
N PHE A 285 15.43 4.43 -4.11
CA PHE A 285 14.28 3.59 -3.79
C PHE A 285 13.62 2.96 -5.02
N LEU A 286 14.01 3.35 -6.26
CA LEU A 286 13.39 2.82 -7.47
C LEU A 286 13.82 1.36 -7.71
N PRO A 287 12.87 0.43 -7.91
CA PRO A 287 13.19 -0.94 -8.24
C PRO A 287 13.84 -1.06 -9.62
N PRO A 288 14.70 -2.07 -9.87
CA PRO A 288 15.31 -2.30 -11.18
C PRO A 288 14.31 -2.42 -12.34
N GLY A 289 13.11 -2.96 -12.09
CA GLY A 289 12.06 -3.04 -13.11
C GLY A 289 11.53 -1.68 -13.57
N ALA A 290 11.53 -0.67 -12.70
CA ALA A 290 11.12 0.70 -13.07
C ALA A 290 12.21 1.34 -13.96
N LEU A 291 13.48 1.12 -13.62
CA LEU A 291 14.61 1.54 -14.47
C LEU A 291 14.57 0.88 -15.85
N ALA A 292 14.17 -0.39 -15.91
CA ALA A 292 14.05 -1.13 -17.15
C ALA A 292 12.99 -0.53 -18.09
N VAL A 293 11.85 -0.04 -17.56
CA VAL A 293 10.86 0.71 -18.37
C VAL A 293 11.51 1.93 -19.02
N ILE A 294 12.18 2.77 -18.22
CA ILE A 294 12.84 3.99 -18.70
C ILE A 294 13.91 3.64 -19.73
N GLN A 295 14.67 2.57 -19.51
CA GLN A 295 15.77 2.18 -20.38
C GLN A 295 15.33 1.59 -21.72
N ASP A 296 14.21 0.84 -21.72
CA ASP A 296 13.84 -0.03 -22.83
C ASP A 296 12.58 0.42 -23.60
N HIS A 297 11.89 1.49 -23.19
CA HIS A 297 10.62 1.91 -23.82
C HIS A 297 10.72 2.31 -25.30
N HIS A 298 11.93 2.51 -25.82
CA HIS A 298 12.20 2.76 -27.24
C HIS A 298 12.96 1.62 -27.95
N GLU A 299 13.19 0.50 -27.25
CA GLU A 299 13.66 -0.71 -27.91
C GLU A 299 12.54 -1.33 -28.75
N ARG A 300 12.92 -1.99 -29.84
CA ARG A 300 11.98 -2.59 -30.79
C ARG A 300 12.26 -4.08 -30.88
N TRP A 301 11.20 -4.88 -30.97
CA TRP A 301 11.31 -6.34 -30.97
C TRP A 301 12.33 -6.88 -31.99
N ASP A 302 12.44 -6.26 -33.16
CA ASP A 302 13.37 -6.62 -34.24
C ASP A 302 14.83 -6.15 -34.02
N GLY A 303 15.13 -5.44 -32.93
CA GLY A 303 16.44 -4.88 -32.66
C GLY A 303 16.74 -3.54 -33.34
N SER A 304 15.80 -2.95 -34.07
CA SER A 304 15.98 -1.64 -34.73
C SER A 304 15.79 -0.43 -33.80
N GLY A 305 15.47 -0.69 -32.52
CA GLY A 305 15.23 0.32 -31.49
C GLY A 305 16.51 0.93 -30.91
N TYR A 306 16.32 1.74 -29.88
CA TYR A 306 17.38 2.44 -29.16
C TYR A 306 17.09 2.42 -27.65
N PRO A 307 18.10 2.59 -26.79
CA PRO A 307 19.48 2.99 -27.10
C PRO A 307 20.49 1.86 -27.27
N ARG A 308 20.13 0.61 -26.94
CA ARG A 308 21.04 -0.55 -26.99
C ARG A 308 20.76 -1.47 -28.17
N SER A 309 19.64 -1.27 -28.88
CA SER A 309 19.25 -2.07 -30.04
C SER A 309 19.07 -3.54 -29.67
N LEU A 310 18.38 -3.76 -28.55
CA LEU A 310 18.06 -5.09 -28.05
C LEU A 310 16.95 -5.73 -28.88
N ALA A 311 17.02 -7.05 -29.07
CA ALA A 311 16.01 -7.79 -29.83
C ALA A 311 15.28 -8.82 -28.96
N GLY A 312 14.00 -9.03 -29.27
CA GLY A 312 13.16 -10.04 -28.63
C GLY A 312 13.15 -9.94 -27.10
N GLU A 313 13.41 -11.07 -26.46
CA GLU A 313 13.39 -11.20 -24.99
C GLU A 313 14.59 -10.58 -24.27
N GLN A 314 15.59 -10.06 -25.00
CA GLN A 314 16.65 -9.26 -24.39
C GLN A 314 16.10 -7.94 -23.82
N ILE A 315 15.00 -7.44 -24.41
CA ILE A 315 14.24 -6.30 -23.92
C ILE A 315 13.48 -6.76 -22.67
N SER A 316 13.55 -5.99 -21.59
CA SER A 316 12.79 -6.30 -20.38
C SER A 316 11.30 -6.45 -20.68
N LEU A 317 10.62 -7.35 -19.97
CA LEU A 317 9.18 -7.54 -20.14
C LEU A 317 8.40 -6.25 -19.83
N GLN A 318 8.87 -5.49 -18.83
CA GLN A 318 8.34 -4.17 -18.47
C GLN A 318 8.47 -3.17 -19.62
N GLY A 319 9.65 -3.10 -20.26
CA GLY A 319 9.89 -2.23 -21.42
C GLY A 319 8.99 -2.60 -22.61
N ARG A 320 8.93 -3.89 -22.98
CA ARG A 320 8.08 -4.38 -24.07
C ARG A 320 6.60 -4.06 -23.86
N LEU A 321 6.10 -4.29 -22.64
CA LEU A 321 4.71 -4.03 -22.28
C LEU A 321 4.42 -2.53 -22.31
N PHE A 322 5.30 -1.72 -21.73
CA PHE A 322 5.11 -0.28 -21.66
C PHE A 322 5.18 0.38 -23.05
N ALA A 323 6.15 0.01 -23.89
CA ALA A 323 6.28 0.55 -25.26
C ALA A 323 5.02 0.32 -26.10
N LEU A 324 4.37 -0.83 -25.96
CA LEU A 324 3.09 -1.12 -26.60
C LEU A 324 1.97 -0.19 -26.11
N CYS A 325 1.89 0.03 -24.79
CA CYS A 325 0.88 0.90 -24.18
C CYS A 325 1.09 2.37 -24.56
N ASP A 326 2.34 2.82 -24.60
CA ASP A 326 2.72 4.18 -24.97
C ASP A 326 2.34 4.50 -26.42
N VAL A 327 2.70 3.62 -27.35
CA VAL A 327 2.28 3.79 -28.76
C VAL A 327 0.76 3.73 -28.89
N TYR A 328 0.07 2.84 -28.16
CA TYR A 328 -1.38 2.79 -28.21
C TYR A 328 -2.04 4.10 -27.74
N ASP A 329 -1.60 4.67 -26.60
CA ASP A 329 -2.12 5.97 -26.13
C ASP A 329 -1.81 7.08 -27.15
N ALA A 330 -0.62 7.07 -27.73
CA ALA A 330 -0.22 8.03 -28.76
C ALA A 330 -1.09 7.96 -30.03
N LEU A 331 -1.53 6.77 -30.44
CA LEU A 331 -2.39 6.58 -31.61
C LEU A 331 -3.87 6.94 -31.32
N THR A 332 -4.33 6.73 -30.09
CA THR A 332 -5.74 6.86 -29.69
C THR A 332 -6.09 8.17 -28.97
N SER A 333 -5.11 9.03 -28.74
CA SER A 333 -5.30 10.37 -28.16
C SER A 333 -5.28 11.45 -29.25
N ASP A 334 -6.12 12.47 -29.10
CA ASP A 334 -6.09 13.64 -29.97
C ASP A 334 -4.79 14.43 -29.79
N ARG A 335 -4.12 14.75 -30.90
CA ARG A 335 -2.91 15.58 -30.91
C ARG A 335 -3.16 16.84 -31.74
N PRO A 336 -2.46 17.96 -31.50
CA PRO A 336 -2.69 19.24 -32.20
C PRO A 336 -2.71 19.16 -33.73
N TYR A 337 -2.06 18.14 -34.32
CA TYR A 337 -1.94 17.93 -35.76
C TYR A 337 -2.59 16.63 -36.26
N ARG A 338 -3.25 15.85 -35.40
CA ARG A 338 -3.81 14.54 -35.76
C ARG A 338 -4.94 14.13 -34.81
N ALA A 339 -6.11 13.83 -35.38
CA ALA A 339 -7.22 13.23 -34.65
C ALA A 339 -6.87 11.81 -34.16
N ALA A 340 -7.43 11.44 -33.02
CA ALA A 340 -7.36 10.09 -32.48
C ALA A 340 -7.79 9.04 -33.52
N TRP A 341 -7.06 7.93 -33.59
CA TRP A 341 -7.45 6.79 -34.41
C TRP A 341 -8.61 6.02 -33.80
N THR A 342 -9.42 5.40 -34.65
CA THR A 342 -10.43 4.45 -34.20
C THR A 342 -9.75 3.21 -33.63
N HIS A 343 -10.45 2.52 -32.73
CA HIS A 343 -9.96 1.26 -32.17
C HIS A 343 -9.57 0.26 -33.28
N GLU A 344 -10.37 0.14 -34.35
CA GLU A 344 -10.07 -0.76 -35.48
C GLU A 344 -8.80 -0.36 -36.26
N GLN A 345 -8.55 0.95 -36.44
CA GLN A 345 -7.32 1.43 -37.07
C GLN A 345 -6.11 1.09 -36.20
N THR A 346 -6.19 1.37 -34.90
CA THR A 346 -5.10 1.09 -33.96
C THR A 346 -4.81 -0.40 -33.85
N THR A 347 -5.83 -1.25 -33.75
CA THR A 347 -5.66 -2.71 -33.69
C THR A 347 -5.01 -3.27 -34.96
N ARG A 348 -5.39 -2.77 -36.14
CA ARG A 348 -4.73 -3.16 -37.40
C ARG A 348 -3.26 -2.78 -37.42
N GLU A 349 -2.92 -1.60 -36.92
CA GLU A 349 -1.53 -1.14 -36.84
C GLU A 349 -0.71 -1.94 -35.81
N LEU A 350 -1.28 -2.25 -34.64
CA LEU A 350 -0.59 -3.09 -33.66
C LEU A 350 -0.28 -4.48 -34.23
N ARG A 351 -1.22 -5.08 -34.98
CA ARG A 351 -0.98 -6.35 -35.68
C ARG A 351 0.08 -6.22 -36.78
N SER A 352 0.10 -5.10 -37.52
CA SER A 352 1.11 -4.88 -38.58
C SER A 352 2.53 -4.74 -38.02
N LEU A 353 2.65 -4.23 -36.79
CA LEU A 353 3.91 -4.03 -36.07
C LEU A 353 4.30 -5.19 -35.15
N SER A 354 3.49 -6.25 -35.10
CA SER A 354 3.75 -7.47 -34.32
C SER A 354 4.98 -8.20 -34.87
N GLY A 355 5.95 -8.49 -33.99
CA GLY A 355 7.22 -9.10 -34.37
C GLY A 355 8.22 -8.16 -35.02
N ILE A 356 7.88 -6.86 -35.14
CA ILE A 356 8.76 -5.81 -35.66
C ILE A 356 9.02 -4.79 -34.55
N HIS A 357 8.01 -4.01 -34.18
CA HIS A 357 8.09 -3.06 -33.09
C HIS A 357 7.80 -3.77 -31.76
N PHE A 358 6.76 -4.61 -31.74
CA PHE A 358 6.19 -5.15 -30.51
C PHE A 358 6.36 -6.66 -30.40
N ASP A 359 6.41 -7.12 -29.16
CA ASP A 359 6.34 -8.54 -28.81
C ASP A 359 5.01 -9.14 -29.32
N PRO A 360 5.04 -10.17 -30.18
CA PRO A 360 3.83 -10.79 -30.71
C PRO A 360 2.86 -11.30 -29.64
N GLY A 361 3.40 -11.88 -28.55
CA GLY A 361 2.58 -12.40 -27.46
C GLY A 361 1.85 -11.28 -26.70
N LEU A 362 2.51 -10.14 -26.51
CA LEU A 362 1.90 -8.97 -25.88
C LEU A 362 0.87 -8.29 -26.78
N VAL A 363 1.10 -8.23 -28.09
CA VAL A 363 0.11 -7.66 -29.03
C VAL A 363 -1.21 -8.43 -28.96
N GLU A 364 -1.17 -9.76 -29.06
CA GLU A 364 -2.39 -10.58 -28.99
C GLU A 364 -3.10 -10.44 -27.64
N ALA A 365 -2.35 -10.47 -26.54
CA ALA A 365 -2.91 -10.30 -25.21
C ALA A 365 -3.53 -8.89 -25.00
N PHE A 366 -2.90 -7.85 -25.56
CA PHE A 366 -3.38 -6.48 -25.47
C PHE A 366 -4.65 -6.26 -26.28
N ILE A 367 -4.72 -6.81 -27.50
CA ILE A 367 -5.93 -6.72 -28.33
C ILE A 367 -7.10 -7.39 -27.63
N ALA A 368 -6.89 -8.59 -27.08
CA ALA A 368 -7.92 -9.30 -26.30
C ALA A 368 -8.42 -8.47 -25.09
N LEU A 369 -7.52 -7.74 -24.41
CA LEU A 369 -7.90 -6.82 -23.33
C LEU A 369 -8.80 -5.68 -23.83
N THR A 370 -8.50 -5.10 -24.99
CA THR A 370 -9.25 -3.97 -25.54
C THR A 370 -10.60 -4.37 -26.17
N GLU A 371 -10.74 -5.61 -26.63
CA GLU A 371 -11.98 -6.16 -27.18
C GLU A 371 -12.99 -6.52 -26.08
N THR A 372 -12.51 -6.90 -24.89
CA THR A 372 -13.34 -7.00 -23.68
C THR A 372 -13.71 -5.60 -23.19
N ARG A 373 -14.77 -4.99 -23.74
CA ARG A 373 -15.41 -3.82 -23.09
C ARG A 373 -15.78 -4.17 -21.65
N PRO A 374 -15.64 -3.25 -20.68
CA PRO A 374 -16.36 -3.36 -19.44
C PRO A 374 -17.85 -3.36 -19.79
N ASP A 375 -18.54 -4.36 -19.27
CA ASP A 375 -19.99 -4.33 -19.10
C ASP A 375 -20.38 -2.97 -18.50
N SER A 376 -21.48 -2.40 -18.97
CA SER A 376 -22.02 -1.13 -18.49
C SER A 376 -22.29 -1.16 -16.98
N GLY A 377 -21.30 -0.74 -16.18
CA GLY A 377 -21.46 -0.32 -14.79
C GLY A 377 -21.76 1.18 -14.72
N PRO A 378 -22.43 1.67 -13.65
CA PRO A 378 -23.05 2.99 -13.63
C PRO A 378 -22.01 4.10 -13.80
N ARG A 379 -22.34 5.08 -14.65
CA ARG A 379 -21.59 6.33 -14.77
C ARG A 379 -21.53 7.01 -13.40
N ASP A 380 -20.33 7.41 -12.99
CA ASP A 380 -20.10 8.27 -11.84
C ASP A 380 -20.77 9.63 -12.11
N PRO A 381 -21.60 10.19 -11.20
CA PRO A 381 -22.38 11.38 -11.47
C PRO A 381 -21.54 12.64 -11.19
N GLN A 382 -20.58 12.95 -12.07
CA GLN A 382 -19.95 14.27 -12.17
C GLN A 382 -19.61 14.62 -13.63
N ASP A 383 -20.60 14.50 -14.52
CA ASP A 383 -20.72 15.36 -15.71
C ASP A 383 -21.72 16.49 -15.41
#